data_AF-A0A821NPQ4-F1
#
_entry.id   AF-A0A821NPQ4-F1
#
_cell.length_a   1.000
_cell.length_b   1.000
_cell.length_c   1.000
_cell.angle_alpha   90.00
_cell.angle_beta   90.00
_cell.angle_gamma   90.00
#
_symmetry.space_group_name_H-M   'P 1'
#
loop_
_entity.id
_entity.type
_entity.pdbx_description
1 polymer ?
#
loop_
_entity_poly.entity_id
_entity_poly.type
_entity_poly.pdbx_seq_one_letter_code
_entity_poly.pdbx_strand_id
1 'polypeptide(L)'
;MGSCTSQPDSMIDEDLMNQINKAVAQSVATLPSTYTIERERIVGEMRKASPDSYENLYIKDYPDKNESSVNDLALKNVTKDEAKQGIANQINQQIQPKVDEKTNDMNPLTRQAFRKAVEKTIEKLVDKSVDAFIEKMKK
;
A
#
# COMPACT_ATOMS: atom_id res chain seq x y z
N MET A 1 -6.39 -13.20 -44.50
CA MET A 1 -5.13 -13.61 -43.85
C MET A 1 -5.19 -13.10 -42.43
N GLY A 2 -5.31 -14.01 -41.46
CA GLY A 2 -5.64 -13.69 -40.08
C GLY A 2 -4.51 -12.95 -39.37
N SER A 3 -4.88 -11.86 -38.70
CA SER A 3 -4.04 -11.09 -37.79
C SER A 3 -3.72 -11.94 -36.56
N CYS A 4 -2.43 -12.15 -36.27
CA CYS A 4 -1.97 -12.59 -34.97
C CYS A 4 -1.16 -11.45 -34.36
N THR A 5 -1.86 -10.45 -33.84
CA THR A 5 -1.31 -9.56 -32.82
C THR A 5 -1.23 -10.37 -31.53
N SER A 6 -0.10 -11.03 -31.29
CA SER A 6 0.25 -11.56 -29.98
C SER A 6 0.34 -10.37 -29.02
N GLN A 7 -0.75 -10.14 -28.28
CA GLN A 7 -0.67 -9.39 -27.03
C GLN A 7 0.42 -10.07 -26.19
N PRO A 8 1.29 -9.32 -25.51
CA PRO A 8 2.26 -9.93 -24.61
C PRO A 8 1.46 -10.68 -23.54
N ASP A 9 1.47 -12.01 -23.63
CA ASP A 9 0.90 -12.89 -22.62
C ASP A 9 1.48 -12.45 -21.28
N SER A 10 0.60 -11.94 -20.42
CA SER A 10 0.97 -11.61 -19.04
C SER A 10 1.63 -12.84 -18.45
N MET A 11 2.91 -12.74 -18.05
CA MET A 11 3.62 -13.84 -17.38
C MET A 11 2.87 -14.33 -16.15
N ILE A 12 1.98 -13.51 -15.60
CA ILE A 12 1.13 -13.78 -14.46
C ILE A 12 -0.23 -14.24 -15.00
N ASP A 13 -0.59 -15.49 -14.72
CA ASP A 13 -1.91 -16.01 -15.04
C ASP A 13 -3.02 -15.43 -14.15
N GLU A 14 -4.27 -15.66 -14.57
CA GLU A 14 -5.45 -15.10 -13.92
C GLU A 14 -5.60 -15.55 -12.45
N ASP A 15 -5.29 -16.82 -12.14
CA ASP A 15 -5.38 -17.33 -10.77
C ASP A 15 -4.38 -16.60 -9.84
N LEU A 16 -3.12 -16.45 -10.26
CA LEU A 16 -2.14 -15.70 -9.49
C LEU A 16 -2.53 -14.22 -9.38
N MET A 17 -3.00 -13.62 -10.46
CA MET A 17 -3.45 -12.23 -10.45
C MET A 17 -4.62 -12.02 -9.49
N ASN A 18 -5.58 -12.95 -9.44
CA ASN A 18 -6.71 -12.88 -8.51
C ASN A 18 -6.27 -12.96 -7.05
N GLN A 19 -5.23 -13.74 -6.74
CA GLN A 19 -4.67 -13.79 -5.39
C GLN A 19 -3.88 -12.55 -5.03
N ILE A 20 -3.10 -12.00 -5.97
CA ILE A 20 -2.44 -10.71 -5.80
C ILE A 20 -3.49 -9.64 -5.48
N ASN A 21 -4.55 -9.55 -6.29
CA ASN A 21 -5.64 -8.58 -6.08
C ASN A 21 -6.32 -8.78 -4.72
N LYS A 22 -6.59 -10.01 -4.31
CA LYS A 22 -7.18 -10.33 -3.01
C LYS A 22 -6.27 -9.89 -1.86
N ALA A 23 -4.97 -10.21 -1.92
CA ALA A 23 -4.00 -9.85 -0.91
C ALA A 23 -3.82 -8.33 -0.82
N VAL A 24 -3.77 -7.63 -1.97
CA VAL A 24 -3.75 -6.16 -2.02
C VAL A 24 -5.01 -5.59 -1.36
N ALA A 25 -6.20 -6.06 -1.72
CA ALA A 25 -7.45 -5.57 -1.16
C ALA A 25 -7.53 -5.78 0.35
N GLN A 26 -7.09 -6.94 0.85
CA GLN A 26 -7.06 -7.24 2.28
C GLN A 26 -6.08 -6.33 3.03
N SER A 27 -4.87 -6.14 2.52
CA SER A 27 -3.87 -5.27 3.17
C SER A 27 -4.34 -3.81 3.17
N VAL A 28 -4.87 -3.32 2.05
CA VAL A 28 -5.36 -1.93 1.91
C VAL A 28 -6.61 -1.67 2.75
N ALA A 29 -7.45 -2.69 3.00
CA ALA A 29 -8.62 -2.56 3.86
C ALA A 29 -8.27 -2.21 5.32
N THR A 30 -7.01 -2.35 5.72
CA THR A 30 -6.53 -1.93 7.05
C THR A 30 -6.18 -0.44 7.14
N LEU A 31 -5.96 0.24 6.01
CA LEU A 31 -5.55 1.65 6.00
C LEU A 31 -6.51 2.60 6.72
N PRO A 32 -7.85 2.47 6.61
CA PRO A 32 -8.76 3.35 7.35
C PRO A 32 -8.60 3.25 8.87
N SER A 33 -8.42 2.04 9.42
CA SER A 33 -8.23 1.88 10.87
C SER A 33 -6.83 2.34 11.30
N THR A 34 -5.80 2.05 10.50
CA THR A 34 -4.44 2.58 10.74
C THR A 34 -4.43 4.11 10.73
N TYR A 35 -5.15 4.73 9.79
CA TYR A 35 -5.33 6.18 9.74
C TYR A 35 -5.97 6.72 11.02
N THR A 36 -7.09 6.13 11.47
CA THR A 36 -7.76 6.55 12.71
C THR A 36 -6.83 6.45 13.93
N ILE A 37 -6.11 5.32 14.06
CA ILE A 37 -5.15 5.12 15.15
C ILE A 37 -4.03 6.18 15.09
N GLU A 38 -3.53 6.48 13.90
CA GLU A 38 -2.46 7.46 13.72
C GLU A 38 -2.92 8.89 14.04
N ARG A 39 -4.16 9.25 13.69
CA ARG A 39 -4.76 10.53 14.12
C ARG A 39 -4.83 10.64 15.64
N GLU A 40 -5.35 9.60 16.30
CA GLU A 40 -5.45 9.57 17.77
C GLU A 40 -4.07 9.67 18.42
N ARG A 41 -3.06 9.00 17.84
CA ARG A 41 -1.66 9.10 18.27
C ARG A 41 -1.17 10.55 18.15
N ILE A 42 -1.36 11.20 16.99
CA ILE A 42 -0.95 12.59 16.76
C ILE A 42 -1.61 13.54 17.78
N VAL A 43 -2.92 13.43 17.98
CA VAL A 43 -3.64 14.25 18.98
C VAL A 43 -3.13 13.97 20.40
N GLY A 44 -2.81 12.71 20.72
CA GLY A 44 -2.19 12.31 21.97
C GLY A 44 -0.81 12.96 22.18
N GLU A 45 0.03 12.99 21.14
CA GLU A 45 1.34 13.65 21.19
C GLU A 45 1.21 15.18 21.30
N MET A 46 0.25 15.80 20.60
CA MET A 46 -0.06 17.22 20.76
C MET A 46 -0.45 17.56 22.21
N ARG A 47 -1.22 16.69 22.89
CA ARG A 47 -1.58 16.87 24.31
C ARG A 47 -0.36 16.77 25.23
N LYS A 48 0.55 15.83 24.96
CA LYS A 48 1.78 15.65 25.75
C LYS A 48 2.77 16.79 25.57
N ALA A 49 2.87 17.34 24.37
CA ALA A 49 3.78 18.43 24.04
C ALA A 49 3.34 19.78 24.64
N SER A 50 2.05 19.96 24.93
CA SER A 50 1.50 21.21 25.46
C SER A 50 2.29 21.74 26.68
N PRO A 51 2.66 23.04 26.71
CA PRO A 51 2.20 24.12 25.82
C PRO A 51 2.95 24.24 24.48
N ASP A 52 3.99 23.43 24.25
CA ASP A 52 4.77 23.44 23.02
C ASP A 52 3.99 22.79 21.87
N SER A 53 4.45 23.05 20.65
CA SER A 53 3.89 22.44 19.45
C SER A 53 4.46 21.05 19.21
N TYR A 54 3.61 20.13 18.73
CA TYR A 54 4.05 18.88 18.11
C TYR A 54 3.94 19.04 16.59
N GLU A 55 5.05 18.90 15.85
CA GLU A 55 5.06 19.05 14.38
C GLU A 55 4.44 20.39 13.90
N ASN A 56 4.71 21.48 14.64
CA ASN A 56 4.11 22.82 14.46
C ASN A 56 2.59 22.91 14.73
N LEU A 57 1.99 21.88 15.33
CA LEU A 57 0.58 21.84 15.72
C LEU A 57 0.44 22.05 17.23
N TYR A 58 -0.40 23.02 17.61
CA TYR A 58 -0.72 23.30 19.01
C TYR A 58 -2.07 22.67 19.39
N ILE A 59 -2.14 22.01 20.56
CA ILE A 59 -3.39 21.41 21.04
C ILE A 59 -4.46 22.44 21.36
N LYS A 60 -4.09 23.65 21.80
CA LYS A 60 -5.04 24.74 22.11
C LYS A 60 -5.83 25.22 20.88
N ASP A 61 -5.32 24.95 19.68
CA ASP A 61 -5.92 25.31 18.40
C ASP A 61 -6.64 24.11 17.74
N TYR A 62 -6.74 22.97 18.45
CA TYR A 62 -7.42 21.76 18.00
C TYR A 62 -8.81 21.62 18.66
N PRO A 63 -9.87 21.23 17.91
CA PRO A 63 -9.85 20.88 16.48
C PRO A 63 -9.90 22.10 15.54
N ASP A 64 -10.37 23.26 16.03
CA ASP A 64 -10.84 24.40 15.22
C ASP A 64 -9.93 24.84 14.06
N LYS A 65 -8.60 24.89 14.26
CA LYS A 65 -7.64 25.30 13.20
C LYS A 65 -6.77 24.15 12.70
N ASN A 66 -6.56 23.13 13.51
CA ASN A 66 -5.55 22.09 13.24
C ASN A 66 -6.14 20.77 12.73
N GLU A 67 -7.46 20.59 12.66
CA GLU A 67 -8.10 19.35 12.21
C GLU A 67 -7.58 18.88 10.83
N SER A 68 -7.53 19.79 9.85
CA SER A 68 -7.01 19.47 8.50
C SER A 68 -5.55 19.07 8.53
N SER A 69 -4.72 19.80 9.28
CA SER A 69 -3.29 19.50 9.38
C SER A 69 -3.01 18.17 10.09
N VAL A 70 -3.84 17.81 11.09
CA VAL A 70 -3.80 16.49 11.74
C VAL A 70 -4.17 15.40 10.74
N ASN A 71 -5.19 15.63 9.90
CA ASN A 71 -5.58 14.68 8.85
C ASN A 71 -4.47 14.48 7.81
N ASP A 72 -3.86 15.57 7.35
CA ASP A 72 -2.77 15.53 6.38
C ASP A 72 -1.54 14.82 6.95
N LEU A 73 -1.18 15.09 8.21
CA LEU A 73 -0.06 14.42 8.88
C LEU A 73 -0.34 12.92 9.07
N ALA A 74 -1.56 12.56 9.49
CA ALA A 74 -1.95 11.16 9.62
C ALA A 74 -1.90 10.42 8.28
N LEU A 75 -2.46 11.02 7.21
CA LEU A 75 -2.39 10.46 5.86
C LEU A 75 -0.95 10.27 5.41
N LYS A 76 -0.12 11.32 5.54
CA LYS A 76 1.31 11.26 5.21
C LYS A 76 2.01 10.10 5.92
N ASN A 77 1.74 9.89 7.20
CA ASN A 77 2.40 8.84 7.99
C ASN A 77 1.95 7.43 7.58
N VAL A 78 0.66 7.23 7.29
CA VAL A 78 0.14 5.90 6.90
C VAL A 78 0.35 5.57 5.43
N THR A 79 0.67 6.55 4.58
CA THR A 79 0.87 6.35 3.14
C THR A 79 2.28 6.70 2.65
N LYS A 80 3.25 6.89 3.55
CA LYS A 80 4.67 7.09 3.19
C LYS A 80 5.24 5.85 2.48
N ASP A 81 6.31 6.05 1.73
CA ASP A 81 6.92 5.00 0.91
C ASP A 81 7.29 3.76 1.72
N GLU A 82 7.75 3.91 2.97
CA GLU A 82 8.06 2.76 3.82
C GLU A 82 6.81 1.95 4.21
N ALA A 83 5.67 2.62 4.39
CA ALA A 83 4.40 1.95 4.66
C ALA A 83 3.90 1.20 3.41
N LYS A 84 3.98 1.83 2.23
CA LYS A 84 3.66 1.20 0.94
C LYS A 84 4.55 -0.03 0.69
N GLN A 85 5.86 0.11 0.92
CA GLN A 85 6.81 -1.00 0.81
C GLN A 85 6.53 -2.10 1.83
N GLY A 86 6.16 -1.76 3.06
CA GLY A 86 5.75 -2.72 4.09
C GLY A 86 4.57 -3.57 3.63
N ILE A 87 3.54 -2.93 3.05
CA ILE A 87 2.37 -3.62 2.47
C ILE A 87 2.79 -4.52 1.31
N ALA A 88 3.60 -4.01 0.37
CA ALA A 88 4.08 -4.77 -0.77
C ALA A 88 4.89 -6.01 -0.34
N ASN A 89 5.77 -5.86 0.65
CA ASN A 89 6.56 -6.96 1.21
C ASN A 89 5.68 -8.01 1.88
N GLN A 90 4.68 -7.59 2.65
CA GLN A 90 3.73 -8.51 3.27
C GLN A 90 2.94 -9.30 2.23
N ILE A 91 2.51 -8.64 1.14
CA ILE A 91 1.80 -9.31 0.04
C ILE A 91 2.73 -10.28 -0.67
N ASN A 92 3.96 -9.87 -1.00
CA ASN A 92 4.98 -10.74 -1.60
C ASN A 92 5.18 -12.01 -0.76
N GLN A 93 5.32 -11.89 0.57
CA GLN A 93 5.44 -13.04 1.47
C GLN A 93 4.23 -13.97 1.43
N GLN A 94 3.02 -13.42 1.36
CA GLN A 94 1.79 -14.22 1.28
C GLN A 94 1.68 -15.00 -0.03
N ILE A 95 2.10 -14.41 -1.15
CA ILE A 95 1.97 -15.04 -2.46
C ILE A 95 3.20 -15.90 -2.84
N GLN A 96 4.33 -15.73 -2.13
CA GLN A 96 5.60 -16.40 -2.43
C GLN A 96 5.45 -17.92 -2.59
N PRO A 97 4.71 -18.64 -1.72
CA PRO A 97 4.54 -20.09 -1.88
C PRO A 97 3.96 -20.48 -3.24
N LYS A 98 3.04 -19.66 -3.77
CA LYS A 98 2.39 -19.94 -5.06
C LYS A 98 3.23 -19.50 -6.25
N VAL A 99 4.01 -18.44 -6.08
CA VAL A 99 5.05 -18.04 -7.04
C VAL A 99 6.10 -19.15 -7.16
N ASP A 100 6.51 -19.74 -6.04
CA ASP A 100 7.45 -20.85 -6.02
C ASP A 100 6.85 -22.09 -6.70
N GLU A 101 5.62 -22.47 -6.35
CA GLU A 101 4.88 -23.56 -7.00
C GLU A 101 4.85 -23.40 -8.53
N LYS A 102 4.50 -22.21 -9.03
CA LYS A 102 4.43 -21.93 -10.47
C LYS A 102 5.78 -21.89 -11.17
N THR A 103 6.86 -21.60 -10.44
CA THR A 103 8.20 -21.43 -11.02
C THR A 103 9.12 -22.63 -10.77
N ASN A 104 8.62 -23.69 -10.15
CA ASN A 104 9.40 -24.89 -9.80
C ASN A 104 10.05 -25.55 -11.01
N ASP A 105 9.32 -25.68 -12.13
CA ASP A 105 9.82 -26.32 -13.34
C ASP A 105 10.49 -25.34 -14.33
N MET A 106 10.55 -24.05 -13.98
CA MET A 106 11.16 -23.03 -14.82
C MET A 106 12.68 -23.01 -14.64
N ASN A 107 13.40 -22.72 -15.74
CA ASN A 107 14.83 -22.44 -15.66
C ASN A 107 15.10 -21.17 -14.81
N PRO A 108 16.32 -21.00 -14.27
CA PRO A 108 16.62 -19.89 -13.35
C PRO A 108 16.34 -18.48 -13.92
N LEU A 109 16.60 -18.25 -15.21
CA LEU A 109 16.37 -16.95 -15.84
C LEU A 109 14.87 -16.64 -15.94
N THR A 110 14.07 -17.61 -16.40
CA THR A 110 12.61 -17.47 -16.48
C THR A 110 11.99 -17.31 -15.09
N ARG A 111 12.46 -18.09 -14.09
CA ARG A 111 12.03 -17.96 -12.70
C ARG A 111 12.30 -16.56 -12.15
N GLN A 112 13.50 -16.02 -12.37
CA GLN A 112 13.85 -14.68 -11.90
C GLN A 112 13.00 -13.60 -12.58
N ALA A 113 12.78 -13.72 -13.90
CA ALA A 113 11.94 -12.79 -14.64
C ALA A 113 10.48 -12.81 -14.15
N PHE A 114 9.94 -14.01 -13.89
CA PHE A 114 8.59 -14.19 -13.35
C PHE A 114 8.45 -13.55 -11.96
N ARG A 115 9.37 -13.85 -11.02
CA ARG A 115 9.36 -13.27 -9.67
C ARG A 115 9.40 -11.75 -9.72
N LYS A 116 10.26 -11.17 -10.55
CA LYS A 116 10.35 -9.71 -10.74
C LYS A 116 9.10 -9.12 -11.37
N ALA A 117 8.43 -9.84 -12.27
CA ALA A 117 7.16 -9.40 -12.85
C ALA A 117 6.06 -9.36 -11.79
N VAL A 118 6.01 -10.37 -10.92
CA VAL A 118 5.09 -10.45 -9.79
C VAL A 118 5.34 -9.32 -8.78
N GLU A 119 6.59 -9.11 -8.34
CA GLU A 119 6.98 -8.03 -7.42
C GLU A 119 6.53 -6.67 -7.95
N LYS A 120 6.87 -6.36 -9.21
CA LYS A 120 6.45 -5.11 -9.87
C LYS A 120 4.94 -4.96 -10.01
N THR A 121 4.22 -6.06 -10.17
CA THR A 121 2.76 -6.05 -10.27
C THR A 121 2.15 -5.71 -8.91
N ILE A 122 2.68 -6.28 -7.83
CA ILE A 122 2.28 -5.94 -6.47
C ILE A 122 2.56 -4.47 -6.18
N GLU A 123 3.79 -4.00 -6.40
CA GLU A 123 4.18 -2.60 -6.15
C GLU A 123 3.20 -1.63 -6.83
N LYS A 124 2.92 -1.83 -8.12
CA LYS A 124 1.97 -0.99 -8.87
C LYS A 124 0.54 -1.05 -8.33
N LEU A 125 0.07 -2.21 -7.89
CA LEU A 125 -1.29 -2.36 -7.36
C LEU A 125 -1.42 -1.76 -5.98
N VAL A 126 -0.39 -1.88 -5.14
CA VAL A 126 -0.32 -1.23 -3.84
C VAL A 126 -0.32 0.28 -4.03
N ASP A 127 0.53 0.83 -4.89
CA ASP A 127 0.57 2.27 -5.17
C ASP A 127 -0.80 2.81 -5.59
N LYS A 128 -1.42 2.19 -6.59
CA LYS A 128 -2.75 2.59 -7.07
C LYS A 128 -3.81 2.53 -5.96
N SER A 129 -3.76 1.49 -5.13
CA SER A 129 -4.76 1.27 -4.10
C SER A 129 -4.59 2.22 -2.91
N VAL A 130 -3.34 2.54 -2.56
CA VAL A 130 -3.02 3.55 -1.54
C VAL A 130 -3.37 4.95 -2.06
N ASP A 131 -3.06 5.28 -3.30
CA ASP A 131 -3.42 6.57 -3.88
C ASP A 131 -4.94 6.75 -3.96
N ALA A 132 -5.68 5.70 -4.32
CA ALA A 132 -7.14 5.71 -4.27
C ALA A 132 -7.70 5.87 -2.85
N PHE A 133 -6.99 5.36 -1.83
CA PHE A 133 -7.33 5.60 -0.43
C PHE A 133 -7.10 7.07 -0.05
N ILE A 134 -5.96 7.66 -0.41
CA ILE A 134 -5.66 9.09 -0.16
C ILE A 134 -6.74 9.98 -0.77
N GLU A 135 -7.11 9.74 -2.03
CA GLU A 135 -8.14 10.50 -2.72
C GLU A 135 -9.54 10.38 -2.10
N LYS A 136 -9.84 9.27 -1.43
CA LYS A 136 -11.09 9.11 -0.67
C LYS A 136 -11.08 9.88 0.64
N MET A 137 -9.94 9.98 1.30
CA MET A 137 -9.82 10.62 2.61
C MET A 137 -9.70 12.15 2.53
N LYS A 138 -9.38 12.70 1.35
CA LYS A 138 -9.34 14.14 1.08
C LYS A 138 -10.69 14.74 0.65
N LYS A 139 -11.71 13.91 0.43
CA LYS A 139 -13.08 14.32 0.05
C LYS A 139 -13.98 14.42 1.26
#